data_AF-A0A093CG54-F1
#
_entry.id   AF-A0A093CG54-F1
#
_cell.length_a   1.000
_cell.length_b   1.000
_cell.length_c   1.000
_cell.angle_alpha   90.00
_cell.angle_beta   90.00
_cell.angle_gamma   90.00
#
_symmetry.space_group_name_H-M   'P 1'
#
loop_
_entity.id
_entity.type
_entity.pdbx_description
1 polymer ?
#
loop_
_entity_poly.entity_id
_entity_poly.type
_entity_poly.pdbx_seq_one_letter_code
_entity_poly.pdbx_strand_id
1 'polypeptide(L)'
;KVFESNEESGHLILTIVVSGHFFVSQGQTVLEGFSLIDSHKWLKIVRRAECLLLRAQPKNECHMFRIQFGGDSKEQMLEHCCSCVQKLAEYVPVEVTDEQSQQLYHSLTQLANGENQAKDTEQSTSVLHIVNEPLPDSCTSSGERRSVTQLAQSVLKKPELHLAYQHSAWPAQELGPFIRLCLMDQNFPAFVEDVEKELKKLTEG
;
A
#
# COMPACT_ATOMS: atom_id res chain seq x y z
N LYS A 1 26.24 -2.84 8.01
CA LYS A 1 26.10 -3.30 9.42
C LYS A 1 25.02 -4.39 9.44
N VAL A 2 25.18 -5.44 10.22
CA VAL A 2 24.22 -6.55 10.32
C VAL A 2 23.68 -6.57 11.75
N PHE A 3 22.38 -6.77 11.88
CA PHE A 3 21.69 -6.93 13.16
C PHE A 3 20.98 -8.27 13.12
N GLU A 4 20.99 -8.99 14.24
CA GLU A 4 20.37 -10.29 14.38
C GLU A 4 19.48 -10.31 15.63
N SER A 5 18.35 -11.00 15.54
CA SER A 5 17.48 -11.24 16.69
C SER A 5 18.13 -12.27 17.61
N ASN A 6 18.34 -11.91 18.87
CA ASN A 6 18.79 -12.84 19.91
C ASN A 6 18.31 -12.39 21.29
N GLU A 7 18.52 -13.23 22.31
CA GLU A 7 18.06 -12.96 23.68
C GLU A 7 18.76 -11.74 24.32
N GLU A 8 20.00 -11.46 23.93
CA GLU A 8 20.81 -10.38 24.52
C GLU A 8 20.45 -8.99 23.96
N SER A 9 20.27 -8.89 22.64
CA SER A 9 20.01 -7.64 21.92
C SER A 9 18.53 -7.41 21.62
N GLY A 10 17.69 -8.43 21.80
CA GLY A 10 16.27 -8.40 21.53
C GLY A 10 15.91 -8.75 20.09
N HIS A 11 14.62 -8.95 19.86
CA HIS A 11 14.09 -9.31 18.55
C HIS A 11 13.99 -8.10 17.62
N LEU A 12 14.34 -8.30 16.35
CA LEU A 12 14.07 -7.37 15.27
C LEU A 12 12.59 -7.45 14.88
N ILE A 13 11.92 -6.29 14.87
CA ILE A 13 10.51 -6.17 14.55
C ILE A 13 10.34 -5.17 13.41
N LEU A 14 9.69 -5.64 12.34
CA LEU A 14 9.20 -4.80 11.25
C LEU A 14 7.75 -4.42 11.56
N THR A 15 7.45 -3.13 11.54
CA THR A 15 6.09 -2.62 11.80
C THR A 15 5.65 -1.71 10.66
N ILE A 16 4.44 -1.96 10.15
CA ILE A 16 3.74 -1.08 9.22
C ILE A 16 2.48 -0.61 9.94
N VAL A 17 2.39 0.69 10.21
CA VAL A 17 1.24 1.31 10.86
C VAL A 17 0.22 1.70 9.79
N VAL A 18 -1.07 1.66 10.13
CA VAL A 18 -2.19 1.98 9.23
C VAL A 18 -2.03 3.36 8.55
N SER A 19 -1.40 4.31 9.24
CA SER A 19 -1.06 5.64 8.70
C SER A 19 0.01 5.61 7.59
N GLY A 20 0.52 4.43 7.21
CA GLY A 20 1.55 4.25 6.18
C GLY A 20 2.97 4.51 6.68
N HIS A 21 3.23 4.39 8.00
CA HIS A 21 4.60 4.47 8.51
C HIS A 21 5.24 3.09 8.61
N PHE A 22 6.49 2.99 8.16
CA PHE A 22 7.31 1.80 8.18
C PHE A 22 8.43 1.97 9.21
N PHE A 23 8.64 0.94 10.03
CA PHE A 23 9.72 0.90 11.02
C PHE A 23 10.41 -0.46 11.03
N VAL A 24 11.72 -0.44 11.24
CA VAL A 24 12.48 -1.59 11.74
C VAL A 24 13.06 -1.21 13.09
N SER A 25 12.78 -1.99 14.11
CA SER A 25 13.22 -1.73 15.48
C SER A 25 13.84 -2.96 16.12
N GLN A 26 14.70 -2.73 17.10
CA GLN A 26 15.26 -3.75 17.97
C GLN A 26 15.17 -3.27 19.42
N GLY A 27 14.33 -3.93 20.23
CA GLY A 27 14.00 -3.48 21.57
C GLY A 27 13.41 -2.07 21.55
N GLN A 28 14.06 -1.12 22.21
CA GLN A 28 13.64 0.29 22.26
C GLN A 28 14.31 1.17 21.18
N THR A 29 15.14 0.58 20.32
CA THR A 29 15.90 1.33 19.30
C THR A 29 15.24 1.19 17.94
N VAL A 30 14.95 2.32 17.29
CA VAL A 30 14.52 2.34 15.88
C VAL A 30 15.77 2.33 15.00
N LEU A 31 15.89 1.33 14.13
CA LEU A 31 16.98 1.17 13.18
C LEU A 31 16.66 1.86 11.86
N GLU A 32 15.42 1.74 11.40
CA GLU A 32 14.92 2.35 10.17
C GLU A 32 13.51 2.90 10.43
N GLY A 33 13.20 4.07 9.85
CA GLY A 33 11.89 4.70 10.01
C GLY A 33 11.60 5.71 8.92
N PHE A 34 10.51 5.51 8.18
CA PHE A 34 10.06 6.45 7.14
C PHE A 34 8.57 6.28 6.79
N SER A 35 8.02 7.24 6.05
CA SER A 35 6.67 7.14 5.50
C SER A 35 6.69 6.42 4.15
N LEU A 36 5.73 5.52 3.95
CA LEU A 36 5.44 4.86 2.67
C LEU A 36 4.53 5.72 1.78
N ILE A 37 3.95 6.79 2.32
CA ILE A 37 3.07 7.68 1.56
C ILE A 37 3.90 8.41 0.50
N ASP A 38 3.45 8.33 -0.76
CA ASP A 38 4.11 8.89 -1.94
C ASP A 38 5.59 8.48 -2.10
N SER A 39 5.98 7.33 -1.56
CA SER A 39 7.39 6.92 -1.55
C SER A 39 7.89 6.36 -2.88
N HIS A 40 7.01 6.06 -3.83
CA HIS A 40 7.33 5.43 -5.12
C HIS A 40 8.41 6.14 -5.96
N LYS A 41 8.67 7.42 -5.71
CA LYS A 41 9.70 8.21 -6.43
C LYS A 41 11.12 7.99 -5.90
N TRP A 42 11.25 7.61 -4.64
CA TRP A 42 12.54 7.52 -3.94
C TRP A 42 12.78 6.16 -3.27
N LEU A 43 11.74 5.34 -3.07
CA LEU A 43 11.84 4.02 -2.48
C LEU A 43 11.56 2.94 -3.52
N LYS A 44 12.48 1.97 -3.62
CA LYS A 44 12.28 0.73 -4.37
C LYS A 44 12.39 -0.45 -3.44
N ILE A 45 11.46 -1.38 -3.55
CA ILE A 45 11.44 -2.61 -2.75
C ILE A 45 11.46 -3.80 -3.69
N VAL A 46 12.41 -4.70 -3.48
CA VAL A 46 12.56 -5.94 -4.25
C VAL A 46 12.47 -7.11 -3.30
N ARG A 47 11.60 -8.06 -3.58
CA ARG A 47 11.51 -9.34 -2.90
C ARG A 47 12.31 -10.40 -3.64
N ARG A 48 13.12 -11.14 -2.88
CA ARG A 48 13.75 -12.38 -3.34
C ARG A 48 13.62 -13.44 -2.25
N ALA A 49 12.88 -14.51 -2.54
CA ALA A 49 12.56 -15.58 -1.60
C ALA A 49 11.96 -15.02 -0.27
N GLU A 50 12.60 -15.31 0.88
CA GLU A 50 12.26 -14.85 2.23
C GLU A 50 12.90 -13.50 2.62
N CYS A 51 13.44 -12.75 1.65
CA CYS A 51 14.12 -11.49 1.88
C CYS A 51 13.45 -10.32 1.15
N LEU A 52 13.51 -9.15 1.78
CA LEU A 52 13.24 -7.85 1.16
C LEU A 52 14.51 -7.02 1.08
N LEU A 53 14.76 -6.45 -0.09
CA LEU A 53 15.79 -5.45 -0.32
C LEU A 53 15.12 -4.10 -0.53
N LEU A 54 15.42 -3.14 0.34
CA LEU A 54 14.92 -1.78 0.27
C LEU A 54 16.04 -0.86 -0.19
N ARG A 55 15.77 -0.09 -1.23
CA ARG A 55 16.64 0.98 -1.73
C ARG A 55 15.90 2.30 -1.60
N ALA A 56 16.33 3.12 -0.66
CA ALA A 56 15.89 4.50 -0.50
C ALA A 56 16.92 5.43 -1.17
N GLN A 57 16.46 6.30 -2.05
CA GLN A 57 17.27 7.27 -2.75
C GLN A 57 16.73 8.70 -2.62
N PRO A 58 16.80 9.30 -1.42
CA PRO A 58 16.52 10.73 -1.27
C PRO A 58 17.70 11.56 -1.83
N LYS A 59 17.42 12.42 -2.82
CA LYS A 59 18.29 13.55 -3.26
C LYS A 59 19.82 13.28 -3.23
N ASN A 60 20.25 12.22 -3.93
CA ASN A 60 21.66 11.79 -4.15
C ASN A 60 22.33 10.91 -3.09
N GLU A 61 21.66 10.57 -2.00
CA GLU A 61 22.14 9.53 -1.08
C GLU A 61 21.39 8.23 -1.37
N CYS A 62 22.11 7.12 -1.53
CA CYS A 62 21.52 5.80 -1.72
C CYS A 62 21.71 5.00 -0.45
N HIS A 63 20.63 4.83 0.31
CA HIS A 63 20.57 3.97 1.47
C HIS A 63 19.96 2.63 1.08
N MET A 64 20.69 1.55 1.33
CA MET A 64 20.25 0.19 1.01
C MET A 64 20.34 -0.69 2.24
N PHE A 65 19.26 -1.39 2.53
CA PHE A 65 19.24 -2.39 3.59
C PHE A 65 18.38 -3.58 3.19
N ARG A 66 18.70 -4.73 3.79
CA ARG A 66 18.04 -6.00 3.53
C ARG A 66 17.44 -6.53 4.81
N ILE A 67 16.22 -7.02 4.71
CA ILE A 67 15.50 -7.71 5.78
C ILE A 67 15.34 -9.17 5.37
N GLN A 68 15.68 -10.07 6.29
CA GLN A 68 15.41 -11.51 6.15
C GLN A 68 14.41 -11.90 7.21
N PHE A 69 13.30 -12.51 6.80
CA PHE A 69 12.24 -12.92 7.72
C PHE A 69 12.66 -14.17 8.48
N GLY A 70 12.43 -14.18 9.80
CA GLY A 70 12.63 -15.36 10.64
C GLY A 70 11.40 -16.27 10.67
N GLY A 71 11.61 -17.52 11.07
CA GLY A 71 10.58 -18.55 11.23
C GLY A 71 11.21 -19.90 11.56
N ASP A 72 10.41 -20.82 12.08
CA ASP A 72 10.80 -22.18 12.47
C ASP A 72 11.00 -23.09 11.26
N SER A 73 10.45 -22.72 10.10
CA SER A 73 10.65 -23.41 8.82
C SER A 73 10.75 -22.42 7.67
N LYS A 74 11.27 -22.91 6.52
CA LYS A 74 11.38 -22.10 5.29
C LYS A 74 10.00 -21.63 4.80
N GLU A 75 8.98 -22.46 4.94
CA GLU A 75 7.60 -22.16 4.58
C GLU A 75 7.06 -21.00 5.42
N GLN A 76 7.30 -21.03 6.73
CA GLN A 76 6.87 -19.96 7.63
C GLN A 76 7.61 -18.65 7.36
N MET A 77 8.93 -18.69 7.12
CA MET A 77 9.71 -17.52 6.73
C MET A 77 9.16 -16.89 5.44
N LEU A 78 8.80 -17.74 4.48
CA LEU A 78 8.23 -17.31 3.21
C LEU A 78 6.83 -16.70 3.40
N GLU A 79 5.99 -17.30 4.25
CA GLU A 79 4.67 -16.80 4.60
C GLU A 79 4.74 -15.41 5.25
N HIS A 80 5.62 -15.24 6.25
CA HIS A 80 5.86 -13.94 6.89
C HIS A 80 6.29 -12.89 5.86
N CYS A 81 7.22 -13.24 4.97
CA CYS A 81 7.65 -12.37 3.89
C CYS A 81 6.50 -12.04 2.91
N CYS A 82 5.70 -13.02 2.51
CA CYS A 82 4.53 -12.84 1.64
C CYS A 82 3.52 -11.87 2.25
N SER A 83 3.16 -12.09 3.52
CA SER A 83 2.21 -11.25 4.25
C SER A 83 2.69 -9.80 4.34
N CYS A 84 3.99 -9.61 4.63
CA CYS A 84 4.58 -8.28 4.64
C CYS A 84 4.54 -7.61 3.25
N VAL A 85 4.84 -8.34 2.19
CA VAL A 85 4.74 -7.80 0.82
C VAL A 85 3.32 -7.40 0.45
N GLN A 86 2.32 -8.21 0.81
CA GLN A 86 0.92 -7.85 0.59
C GLN A 86 0.58 -6.52 1.28
N LYS A 87 1.06 -6.30 2.50
CA LYS A 87 0.88 -5.04 3.23
C LYS A 87 1.65 -3.87 2.64
N LEU A 88 2.88 -4.07 2.18
CA LEU A 88 3.67 -3.02 1.52
C LEU A 88 3.05 -2.61 0.17
N ALA A 89 2.47 -3.57 -0.56
CA ALA A 89 1.84 -3.34 -1.86
C ALA A 89 0.62 -2.40 -1.79
N GLU A 90 0.02 -2.21 -0.61
CA GLU A 90 -1.03 -1.22 -0.39
C GLU A 90 -0.51 0.24 -0.54
N TYR A 91 0.80 0.46 -0.40
CA TYR A 91 1.43 1.79 -0.41
C TYR A 91 2.46 1.99 -1.53
N VAL A 92 3.29 0.99 -1.81
CA VAL A 92 4.39 1.08 -2.78
C VAL A 92 4.55 -0.25 -3.56
N PRO A 93 4.79 -0.21 -4.88
CA PRO A 93 5.01 -1.43 -5.66
C PRO A 93 6.22 -2.21 -5.13
N VAL A 94 6.06 -3.54 -5.00
CA VAL A 94 7.14 -4.46 -4.64
C VAL A 94 7.47 -5.33 -5.85
N GLU A 95 8.70 -5.26 -6.31
CA GLU A 95 9.19 -6.08 -7.43
C GLU A 95 9.50 -7.50 -6.94
N VAL A 96 8.98 -8.53 -7.61
CA VAL A 96 9.21 -9.95 -7.26
C VAL A 96 10.07 -10.60 -8.33
N THR A 97 11.29 -11.02 -7.97
CA THR A 97 12.29 -11.51 -8.94
C THR A 97 12.30 -13.05 -9.09
N ASP A 98 11.36 -13.77 -8.49
CA ASP A 98 11.43 -15.23 -8.40
C ASP A 98 10.18 -15.90 -9.01
N GLU A 99 10.37 -16.70 -10.08
CA GLU A 99 9.29 -17.35 -10.84
C GLU A 99 8.44 -18.31 -9.97
N GLN A 100 9.04 -18.89 -8.93
CA GLN A 100 8.37 -19.76 -7.96
C GLN A 100 7.55 -18.98 -6.92
N SER A 101 7.97 -17.75 -6.58
CA SER A 101 7.25 -16.91 -5.61
C SER A 101 5.97 -16.30 -6.21
N GLN A 102 5.92 -16.13 -7.53
CA GLN A 102 4.74 -15.65 -8.25
C GLN A 102 3.58 -16.66 -8.20
N GLN A 103 3.85 -17.96 -8.27
CA GLN A 103 2.84 -19.01 -8.18
C GLN A 103 2.17 -19.04 -6.79
N LEU A 104 2.97 -18.95 -5.72
CA LEU A 104 2.46 -18.94 -4.34
C LEU A 104 1.67 -17.66 -4.01
N TYR A 105 2.08 -16.50 -4.54
CA TYR A 105 1.30 -15.26 -4.41
C TYR A 105 -0.07 -15.41 -5.08
N HIS A 106 -0.13 -16.02 -6.27
CA HIS A 106 -1.40 -16.33 -6.94
C HIS A 106 -2.26 -17.35 -6.17
N SER A 107 -1.66 -18.37 -5.54
CA SER A 107 -2.39 -19.36 -4.74
C SER A 107 -2.95 -18.77 -3.43
N LEU A 108 -2.17 -17.94 -2.73
CA LEU A 108 -2.61 -17.27 -1.49
C LEU A 108 -3.70 -16.23 -1.75
N THR A 109 -3.62 -15.52 -2.89
CA THR A 109 -4.65 -14.55 -3.30
C THR A 109 -5.95 -15.26 -3.73
N GLN A 110 -5.87 -16.47 -4.29
CA GLN A 110 -7.03 -17.29 -4.64
C GLN A 110 -7.75 -17.89 -3.42
N LEU A 111 -7.00 -18.25 -2.37
CA LEU A 111 -7.55 -18.77 -1.11
C LEU A 111 -8.35 -17.73 -0.32
N ALA A 112 -8.06 -16.44 -0.50
CA ALA A 112 -8.78 -15.35 0.17
C ALA A 112 -10.12 -14.96 -0.48
N ASN A 113 -10.43 -15.47 -1.68
CA ASN A 113 -11.59 -15.03 -2.48
C ASN A 113 -12.56 -16.16 -2.85
N GLY A 114 -12.56 -17.27 -2.10
CA GLY A 114 -13.17 -18.53 -2.50
C GLY A 114 -14.18 -19.14 -1.54
N GLU A 115 -15.06 -18.35 -0.91
CA GLU A 115 -16.33 -18.89 -0.40
C GLU A 115 -17.44 -18.58 -1.40
N ASN A 116 -17.62 -19.46 -2.39
CA ASN A 116 -18.94 -19.77 -2.96
C ASN A 116 -18.85 -20.98 -3.91
N GLN A 117 -19.25 -22.12 -3.34
CA GLN A 117 -19.97 -23.25 -3.95
C GLN A 117 -19.26 -24.19 -4.96
N ALA A 118 -19.22 -25.45 -4.54
CA ALA A 118 -18.82 -26.64 -5.28
C ALA A 118 -19.75 -27.00 -6.46
N LYS A 119 -19.19 -27.59 -7.52
CA LYS A 119 -19.47 -28.97 -7.99
C LYS A 119 -18.76 -29.33 -9.31
N ASP A 120 -17.95 -30.38 -9.23
CA ASP A 120 -17.71 -31.53 -10.14
C ASP A 120 -17.95 -31.41 -11.66
N THR A 121 -16.90 -31.75 -12.43
CA THR A 121 -16.81 -32.92 -13.37
C THR A 121 -16.00 -32.60 -14.64
N GLU A 122 -14.81 -33.22 -14.67
CA GLU A 122 -14.12 -33.91 -15.78
C GLU A 122 -14.08 -33.39 -17.24
N GLN A 123 -12.85 -33.40 -17.75
CA GLN A 123 -12.37 -33.92 -19.04
C GLN A 123 -12.06 -32.98 -20.23
N SER A 124 -10.78 -33.09 -20.63
CA SER A 124 -10.26 -33.22 -22.00
C SER A 124 -9.83 -31.97 -22.79
N THR A 125 -8.49 -31.91 -22.93
CA THR A 125 -7.71 -31.73 -24.18
C THR A 125 -8.00 -30.57 -25.13
N SER A 126 -6.94 -29.77 -25.29
CA SER A 126 -6.40 -29.25 -26.55
C SER A 126 -7.18 -28.16 -27.31
N VAL A 127 -6.46 -27.07 -27.58
CA VAL A 127 -6.17 -26.48 -28.90
C VAL A 127 -6.13 -24.96 -28.78
N LEU A 128 -4.94 -24.42 -29.09
CA LEU A 128 -4.66 -23.02 -29.38
C LEU A 128 -5.70 -22.47 -30.38
N HIS A 129 -6.44 -21.44 -29.99
CA HIS A 129 -7.24 -20.67 -30.94
C HIS A 129 -6.90 -19.18 -30.82
N ILE A 130 -6.09 -18.74 -31.78
CA ILE A 130 -5.94 -17.34 -32.18
C ILE A 130 -7.31 -16.89 -32.69
N VAL A 131 -7.90 -15.88 -32.05
CA VAL A 131 -8.89 -15.00 -32.70
C VAL A 131 -8.51 -13.56 -32.39
N ASN A 132 -8.45 -12.84 -33.51
CA ASN A 132 -7.99 -11.49 -33.77
C ASN A 132 -9.01 -10.43 -33.29
N GLU A 133 -8.53 -9.17 -33.23
CA GLU A 133 -9.26 -7.86 -33.20
C GLU A 133 -9.68 -7.24 -31.85
N PRO A 134 -9.64 -5.88 -31.70
CA PRO A 134 -8.50 -5.00 -31.96
C PRO A 134 -8.25 -3.95 -30.84
N LEU A 135 -7.03 -3.43 -30.87
CA LEU A 135 -6.54 -2.22 -30.20
C LEU A 135 -7.41 -0.99 -30.50
N PRO A 136 -7.77 -0.14 -29.51
CA PRO A 136 -8.25 1.20 -29.81
C PRO A 136 -7.05 2.13 -29.97
N ASP A 137 -6.67 2.37 -31.23
CA ASP A 137 -5.91 3.54 -31.63
C ASP A 137 -6.80 4.79 -31.52
N SER A 138 -6.34 5.78 -30.76
CA SER A 138 -6.55 7.18 -31.11
C SER A 138 -5.54 8.08 -30.42
N CYS A 139 -4.37 8.18 -31.04
CA CYS A 139 -3.54 9.36 -30.98
C CYS A 139 -3.89 10.24 -32.19
N THR A 140 -4.82 11.19 -32.05
CA THR A 140 -4.84 12.40 -32.89
C THR A 140 -5.37 13.63 -32.14
N SER A 141 -4.73 14.76 -32.46
CA SER A 141 -5.02 16.16 -32.08
C SER A 141 -4.51 16.57 -30.69
N SER A 142 -3.45 17.38 -30.63
CA SER A 142 -3.44 18.85 -30.80
C SER A 142 -3.98 19.56 -29.57
N GLY A 143 -3.25 20.59 -29.11
CA GLY A 143 -3.49 21.27 -27.85
C GLY A 143 -4.86 21.95 -27.76
N GLU A 144 -5.84 21.24 -27.20
CA GLU A 144 -7.11 21.81 -26.76
C GLU A 144 -7.01 22.31 -25.32
N ARG A 145 -7.19 23.63 -25.13
CA ARG A 145 -7.39 24.23 -23.81
C ARG A 145 -8.73 23.71 -23.26
N ARG A 146 -8.66 22.75 -22.33
CA ARG A 146 -9.83 22.29 -21.57
C ARG A 146 -10.35 23.42 -20.69
N SER A 147 -11.67 23.63 -20.64
CA SER A 147 -12.25 24.64 -19.74
C SER A 147 -12.18 24.18 -18.28
N VAL A 148 -12.17 25.13 -17.34
CA VAL A 148 -12.19 24.83 -15.89
C VAL A 148 -13.38 23.96 -15.51
N THR A 149 -14.53 24.11 -16.18
CA THR A 149 -15.71 23.27 -15.98
C THR A 149 -15.51 21.82 -16.43
N GLN A 150 -14.77 21.57 -17.50
CA GLN A 150 -14.44 20.21 -17.94
C GLN A 150 -13.43 19.53 -17.00
N LEU A 151 -12.47 20.30 -16.47
CA LEU A 151 -11.54 19.84 -15.44
C LEU A 151 -12.26 19.56 -14.10
N ALA A 152 -13.18 20.43 -13.68
CA ALA A 152 -13.97 20.22 -12.48
C ALA A 152 -14.84 18.96 -12.61
N GLN A 153 -15.45 18.72 -13.77
CA GLN A 153 -16.22 17.50 -14.01
C GLN A 153 -15.35 16.23 -14.04
N SER A 154 -14.08 16.30 -14.45
CA SER A 154 -13.18 15.15 -14.35
C SER A 154 -12.74 14.87 -12.92
N VAL A 155 -12.67 15.88 -12.05
CA VAL A 155 -12.37 15.72 -10.62
C VAL A 155 -13.61 15.23 -9.84
N LEU A 156 -14.81 15.69 -10.22
CA LEU A 156 -16.08 15.36 -9.55
C LEU A 156 -16.69 14.03 -10.02
N LYS A 157 -16.35 13.54 -11.22
CA LYS A 157 -16.67 12.17 -11.62
C LYS A 157 -15.73 11.22 -10.89
N LYS A 158 -16.07 10.95 -9.62
CA LYS A 158 -15.55 9.91 -8.72
C LYS A 158 -14.08 9.56 -8.98
N PRO A 159 -13.12 10.01 -8.16
CA PRO A 159 -11.97 9.16 -7.96
C PRO A 159 -12.53 7.85 -7.41
N GLU A 160 -12.26 6.73 -8.07
CA GLU A 160 -12.03 5.51 -7.31
C GLU A 160 -10.90 5.86 -6.35
N LEU A 161 -11.27 6.38 -5.18
CA LEU A 161 -10.32 6.75 -4.15
C LEU A 161 -9.46 5.52 -3.92
N HIS A 162 -8.14 5.70 -4.01
CA HIS A 162 -7.14 4.67 -3.72
C HIS A 162 -7.63 3.84 -2.53
N LEU A 163 -7.46 2.53 -2.59
CA LEU A 163 -7.96 1.58 -1.58
C LEU A 163 -7.65 2.05 -0.13
N ALA A 164 -6.51 2.73 0.08
CA ALA A 164 -6.14 3.40 1.33
C ALA A 164 -7.20 4.36 1.91
N TYR A 165 -7.94 5.09 1.07
CA TYR A 165 -9.04 5.98 1.46
C TYR A 165 -10.37 5.25 1.68
N GLN A 166 -10.55 4.04 1.15
CA GLN A 166 -11.76 3.22 1.35
C GLN A 166 -11.79 2.59 2.74
N HIS A 167 -10.63 2.37 3.36
CA HIS A 167 -10.51 1.75 4.69
C HIS A 167 -10.57 2.74 5.86
N SER A 168 -10.46 4.05 5.60
CA SER A 168 -10.53 5.09 6.61
C SER A 168 -11.95 5.62 6.83
N ALA A 169 -12.93 4.73 6.96
CA ALA A 169 -14.19 5.07 7.60
C ALA A 169 -13.97 5.01 9.11
N TRP A 170 -13.51 6.11 9.70
CA TRP A 170 -13.44 6.21 11.16
C TRP A 170 -14.83 5.88 11.73
N PRO A 171 -14.96 4.84 12.58
CA PRO A 171 -16.23 4.55 13.21
C PRO A 171 -16.67 5.78 13.98
N ALA A 172 -17.93 6.21 13.82
CA ALA A 172 -18.45 7.39 14.53
C ALA A 172 -18.28 7.27 16.06
N GLN A 173 -18.17 6.04 16.56
CA GLN A 173 -17.90 5.69 17.96
C GLN A 173 -16.50 6.12 18.44
N GLU A 174 -15.51 6.22 17.56
CA GLU A 174 -14.13 6.59 17.89
C GLU A 174 -13.85 8.10 17.77
N LEU A 175 -14.82 8.85 17.26
CA LEU A 175 -14.70 10.30 17.11
C LEU A 175 -14.64 11.04 18.46
N GLY A 176 -15.30 10.51 19.48
CA GLY A 176 -15.40 11.13 20.81
C GLY A 176 -14.03 11.37 21.47
N PRO A 177 -13.19 10.34 21.65
CA PRO A 177 -11.83 10.49 22.17
C PRO A 177 -10.96 11.47 21.36
N PHE A 178 -11.08 11.45 20.03
CA PHE A 178 -10.32 12.35 19.16
C PHE A 178 -10.76 13.81 19.32
N ILE A 179 -12.07 14.09 19.31
CA ILE A 179 -12.60 15.44 19.56
C ILE A 179 -12.14 15.95 20.93
N ARG A 180 -12.14 15.11 21.97
CA ARG A 180 -11.63 15.51 23.29
C ARG A 180 -10.18 15.93 23.24
N LEU A 181 -9.33 15.20 22.51
CA LEU A 181 -7.92 15.57 22.34
C LEU A 181 -7.78 16.89 21.58
N CYS A 182 -8.54 17.09 20.50
CA CYS A 182 -8.52 18.34 19.75
C CYS A 182 -8.97 19.54 20.59
N LEU A 183 -9.99 19.37 21.44
CA LEU A 183 -10.46 20.42 22.36
C LEU A 183 -9.45 20.79 23.47
N MET A 184 -8.38 20.00 23.65
CA MET A 184 -7.27 20.38 24.53
C MET A 184 -6.34 21.42 23.87
N ASP A 185 -6.37 21.55 22.54
CA ASP A 185 -5.71 22.64 21.83
C ASP A 185 -6.62 23.87 21.80
N GLN A 186 -6.15 24.95 22.42
CA GLN A 186 -6.86 26.23 22.50
C GLN A 186 -7.15 26.88 21.13
N ASN A 187 -6.41 26.51 20.08
CA ASN A 187 -6.60 27.06 18.73
C ASN A 187 -7.62 26.25 17.92
N PHE A 188 -7.96 25.04 18.36
CA PHE A 188 -8.84 24.15 17.61
C PHE A 188 -10.23 24.73 17.34
N PRO A 189 -10.91 25.42 18.28
CA PRO A 189 -12.21 26.02 18.01
C PRO A 189 -12.18 27.04 16.86
N ALA A 190 -11.16 27.92 16.83
CA ALA A 190 -11.01 28.91 15.76
C ALA A 190 -10.73 28.25 14.40
N PHE A 191 -9.92 27.19 14.39
CA PHE A 191 -9.69 26.39 13.18
C PHE A 191 -10.98 25.75 12.66
N VAL A 192 -11.83 25.22 13.54
CA VAL A 192 -13.12 24.64 13.15
C VAL A 192 -14.04 25.70 12.52
N GLU A 193 -14.09 26.91 13.07
CA GLU A 193 -14.85 28.03 12.50
C GLU A 193 -14.36 28.39 11.08
N ASP A 194 -13.04 28.41 10.86
CA ASP A 194 -12.46 28.67 9.54
C ASP A 194 -12.82 27.55 8.54
N VAL A 195 -12.79 26.28 8.97
CA VAL A 195 -13.22 25.16 8.13
C VAL A 195 -14.70 25.27 7.77
N GLU A 196 -15.57 25.57 8.73
CA GLU A 196 -17.02 25.77 8.48
C GLU A 196 -17.26 26.90 7.47
N LYS A 197 -16.51 28.00 7.59
CA LYS A 197 -16.59 29.12 6.66
C LYS A 197 -16.17 28.74 5.24
N GLU A 198 -15.10 27.97 5.08
CA GLU A 198 -14.67 27.49 3.76
C GLU A 198 -15.67 26.48 3.17
N LEU A 199 -16.23 25.57 3.99
CA LEU A 199 -17.25 24.63 3.54
C LEU A 199 -18.52 25.33 3.05
N LYS A 200 -18.92 26.41 3.73
CA LYS A 200 -20.07 27.22 3.31
C LYS A 200 -19.86 27.88 1.95
N LYS A 201 -18.65 28.39 1.67
CA LYS A 201 -18.31 28.93 0.34
C LYS A 201 -18.44 27.89 -0.77
N LEU A 202 -18.14 26.62 -0.47
CA LEU A 202 -18.23 25.53 -1.44
C LEU A 202 -19.68 25.08 -1.70
N THR A 203 -20.61 25.35 -0.77
CA THR A 203 -22.04 24.97 -0.89
C THR A 203 -22.93 26.09 -1.41
N GLU A 204 -22.47 27.34 -1.38
CA GLU A 204 -23.18 28.52 -1.91
C GLU A 204 -22.71 28.94 -3.31
N GLY A 205 -21.93 28.10 -4.00
CA GLY A 205 -21.39 28.31 -5.36
C GLY A 205 -22.19 27.64 -6.48
#